data_AF-A0A259SHN2-F1
#
_entry.id   AF-A0A259SHN2-F1
#
_cell.length_a   1.000
_cell.length_b   1.000
_cell.length_c   1.000
_cell.angle_alpha   90.00
_cell.angle_beta   90.00
_cell.angle_gamma   90.00
#
_symmetry.space_group_name_H-M   'P 1'
#
loop_
_entity.id
_entity.type
_entity.pdbx_description
1 polymer ?
#
loop_
_entity_poly.entity_id
_entity_poly.type
_entity_poly.pdbx_seq_one_letter_code
_entity_poly.pdbx_strand_id
1 'polypeptide(L)'
;MSAESSPGFTPTGTIASSADRRRVVFATVIGTTVEWYDFFIYATAVGLVFGQLFFKDLGANSALVGFATVGVSFLFRPLGAFLAGHFGDKFGRKAVLMWTLILMGAATALIGVLPDANAIGIAAPILLVLLRILQGISAGGEWGGAVLMAVEHAPKAKRGIFGAAPQIGVPLGLLIASGVMAIMALVAPGDQFLSWGWRIPFLLSVVLIVVGYYVRRRVEESPVFTELAERKEAASMPIVQLFRKHLLLVVIAALVFAGNNAVGYMTTGGYIQGYATNPEGALKLERGPVLWAVAGSAVTWLLSTLVAGWISDRIGRRTTYIVGWVLQLV
;
A
#
# COMPACT_ATOMS: atom_id res chain seq x y z
N MET A 1 -26.87 30.07 22.90
CA MET A 1 -25.84 29.31 23.63
C MET A 1 -25.53 28.07 22.83
N SER A 2 -24.37 28.07 22.20
CA SER A 2 -23.88 27.08 21.24
C SER A 2 -23.68 25.74 21.95
N ALA A 3 -24.28 24.67 21.43
CA ALA A 3 -24.02 23.32 21.89
C ALA A 3 -22.55 22.96 21.63
N GLU A 4 -21.72 23.02 22.67
CA GLU A 4 -20.36 22.51 22.62
C GLU A 4 -20.42 21.02 22.26
N SER A 5 -19.85 20.71 21.10
CA SER A 5 -19.68 19.34 20.62
C SER A 5 -18.88 18.56 21.67
N SER A 6 -19.57 17.68 22.40
CA SER A 6 -18.93 16.77 23.37
C SER A 6 -17.71 16.11 22.72
N PRO A 7 -16.50 16.22 23.31
CA PRO A 7 -15.30 15.62 22.77
C PRO A 7 -15.45 14.09 22.88
N GLY A 8 -15.99 13.49 21.82
CA GLY A 8 -16.39 12.09 21.83
C GLY A 8 -15.22 11.19 22.22
N PHE A 9 -15.37 10.44 23.30
CA PHE A 9 -14.41 9.43 23.74
C PHE A 9 -13.97 8.55 22.56
N THR A 10 -12.66 8.41 22.37
CA THR A 10 -12.11 7.29 21.60
C THR A 10 -12.50 5.97 22.29
N PRO A 11 -12.43 4.82 21.60
CA PRO A 11 -12.51 3.50 22.22
C PRO A 11 -11.58 3.33 23.45
N THR A 12 -10.54 4.17 23.56
CA THR A 12 -9.48 4.14 24.57
C THR A 12 -9.65 5.18 25.67
N GLY A 13 -10.79 5.88 25.75
CA GLY A 13 -11.06 6.84 26.83
C GLY A 13 -10.27 8.16 26.78
N THR A 14 -9.34 8.33 25.84
CA THR A 14 -8.56 9.55 25.67
C THR A 14 -9.30 10.59 24.84
N ILE A 15 -9.32 11.84 25.32
CA ILE A 15 -9.84 12.98 24.55
C ILE A 15 -8.77 13.34 23.51
N ALA A 16 -8.70 12.59 22.41
CA ALA A 16 -7.91 13.00 21.25
C ALA A 16 -8.54 14.28 20.68
N SER A 17 -7.80 15.39 20.66
CA SER A 17 -8.28 16.65 20.12
C SER A 17 -8.68 16.49 18.63
N SER A 18 -9.50 17.40 18.11
CA SER A 18 -9.81 17.43 16.67
C SER A 18 -8.55 17.55 15.80
N ALA A 19 -7.53 18.26 16.31
CA ALA A 19 -6.23 18.40 15.66
C ALA A 19 -5.45 17.07 15.63
N ASP A 20 -5.44 16.30 16.72
CA ASP A 20 -4.73 15.02 16.79
C ASP A 20 -5.40 13.96 15.91
N ARG A 21 -6.73 13.93 15.88
CA ARG A 21 -7.49 13.09 14.96
C ARG A 21 -7.15 13.39 13.50
N ARG A 22 -7.11 14.67 13.13
CA ARG A 22 -6.77 15.09 11.76
C ARG A 22 -5.32 14.72 11.41
N ARG A 23 -4.40 14.86 12.37
CA ARG A 23 -2.99 14.45 12.20
C ARG A 23 -2.86 12.95 11.96
N VAL A 24 -3.54 12.11 12.75
CA VAL A 24 -3.52 10.65 12.60
C VAL A 24 -4.10 10.23 11.25
N VAL A 25 -5.26 10.78 10.86
CA VAL A 25 -5.88 10.53 9.55
C VAL A 25 -4.91 10.93 8.42
N PHE A 26 -4.34 12.12 8.48
CA PHE A 26 -3.39 12.59 7.47
C PHE A 26 -2.12 11.72 7.42
N ALA A 27 -1.63 11.28 8.58
CA ALA A 27 -0.46 10.42 8.67
C ALA A 27 -0.68 9.04 8.06
N THR A 28 -1.85 8.45 8.28
CA THR A 28 -2.20 7.15 7.72
C THR A 28 -2.44 7.23 6.21
N VAL A 29 -3.07 8.30 5.72
CA VAL A 29 -3.23 8.57 4.28
C VAL A 29 -1.85 8.70 3.63
N ILE A 30 -0.99 9.60 4.12
CA ILE A 30 0.35 9.80 3.54
C ILE A 30 1.16 8.51 3.56
N GLY A 31 1.21 7.81 4.70
CA GLY A 31 1.97 6.57 4.82
C GLY A 31 1.55 5.55 3.76
N THR A 32 0.24 5.37 3.58
CA THR A 32 -0.30 4.45 2.59
C THR A 32 -0.06 4.96 1.16
N THR A 33 -0.19 6.26 0.91
CA THR A 33 0.14 6.86 -0.39
C THR A 33 1.58 6.59 -0.80
N VAL A 34 2.54 6.73 0.12
CA VAL A 34 3.96 6.46 -0.14
C VAL A 34 4.20 4.99 -0.44
N GLU A 35 3.63 4.09 0.35
CA GLU A 35 3.73 2.65 0.13
C GLU A 35 3.25 2.26 -1.27
N TRP A 36 2.09 2.77 -1.66
CA TRP A 36 1.50 2.43 -2.95
C TRP A 36 2.14 3.16 -4.11
N TYR A 37 2.65 4.38 -3.92
CA TYR A 37 3.51 5.04 -4.90
C TYR A 37 4.69 4.14 -5.27
N ASP A 38 5.47 3.70 -4.28
CA ASP A 38 6.64 2.84 -4.47
C ASP A 38 6.27 1.51 -5.18
N PHE A 39 5.11 0.95 -4.81
CA PHE A 39 4.60 -0.24 -5.45
C PHE A 39 4.24 -0.02 -6.92
N PHE A 40 3.51 1.06 -7.25
CA PHE A 40 3.03 1.34 -8.60
C PHE A 40 4.12 1.81 -9.54
N ILE A 41 5.10 2.60 -9.09
CA ILE A 41 6.26 2.94 -9.94
C ILE A 41 7.06 1.68 -10.31
N TYR A 42 7.20 0.72 -9.38
CA TYR A 42 7.86 -0.55 -9.66
C TYR A 42 7.09 -1.37 -10.70
N ALA A 43 5.78 -1.56 -10.49
CA ALA A 43 4.94 -2.30 -11.44
C ALA A 43 4.95 -1.66 -12.84
N THR A 44 4.94 -0.32 -12.90
CA THR A 44 5.01 0.41 -14.17
C THR A 44 6.39 0.24 -14.82
N ALA A 45 7.48 0.35 -14.06
CA ALA A 45 8.84 0.15 -14.58
C ALA A 45 9.09 -1.29 -15.05
N VAL A 46 8.49 -2.29 -14.39
CA VAL A 46 8.46 -3.68 -14.86
C VAL A 46 7.85 -3.78 -16.25
N GLY A 47 6.70 -3.14 -16.45
CA GLY A 47 5.98 -3.15 -17.73
C GLY A 47 6.69 -2.35 -18.84
N LEU A 48 7.47 -1.32 -18.49
CA LEU A 48 8.08 -0.42 -19.48
C LEU A 48 9.54 -0.73 -19.79
N VAL A 49 10.38 -1.00 -18.79
CA VAL A 49 11.84 -0.94 -18.94
C VAL A 49 12.60 -2.12 -18.33
N PHE A 50 12.13 -2.76 -17.25
CA PHE A 50 12.94 -3.79 -16.57
C PHE A 50 13.14 -5.06 -17.40
N GLY A 51 12.19 -5.39 -18.29
CA GLY A 51 12.38 -6.49 -19.24
C GLY A 51 13.68 -6.35 -20.05
N GLN A 52 13.99 -5.12 -20.49
CA GLN A 52 15.17 -4.81 -21.30
C GLN A 52 16.42 -4.56 -20.44
N LEU A 53 16.26 -4.00 -19.25
CA LEU A 53 17.40 -3.58 -18.41
C LEU A 53 17.91 -4.70 -17.49
N PHE A 54 17.01 -5.51 -16.93
CA PHE A 54 17.36 -6.49 -15.89
C PHE A 54 17.16 -7.94 -16.35
N PHE A 55 16.27 -8.17 -17.31
CA PHE A 55 15.83 -9.51 -17.70
C PHE A 55 16.07 -9.83 -19.18
N LYS A 56 16.93 -9.08 -19.88
CA LYS A 56 17.11 -9.19 -21.34
C LYS A 56 17.44 -10.61 -21.83
N ASP A 57 18.23 -11.36 -21.04
CA ASP A 57 18.72 -12.68 -21.41
C ASP A 57 17.63 -13.76 -21.34
N LEU A 58 16.43 -13.41 -20.85
CA LEU A 58 15.28 -14.31 -20.73
C LEU A 58 14.34 -14.29 -21.96
N GLY A 59 14.58 -13.41 -22.93
CA GLY A 59 13.81 -13.33 -24.19
C GLY A 59 12.30 -13.19 -23.95
N ALA A 60 11.50 -14.13 -24.45
CA ALA A 60 10.05 -14.11 -24.31
C ALA A 60 9.57 -14.16 -22.83
N ASN A 61 10.41 -14.64 -21.91
CA ASN A 61 10.05 -14.76 -20.49
C ASN A 61 10.34 -13.49 -19.67
N SER A 62 10.98 -12.46 -20.24
CA SER A 62 11.41 -11.27 -19.49
C SER A 62 10.24 -10.54 -18.82
N ALA A 63 9.10 -10.40 -19.51
CA ALA A 63 7.91 -9.78 -18.96
C ALA A 63 7.31 -10.63 -17.83
N LEU A 64 7.19 -11.94 -18.04
CA LEU A 64 6.67 -12.88 -17.04
C LEU A 64 7.50 -12.86 -15.76
N VAL A 65 8.83 -12.91 -15.89
CA VAL A 65 9.74 -12.86 -14.74
C VAL A 65 9.72 -11.48 -14.07
N GLY A 66 9.66 -10.40 -14.85
CA GLY A 66 9.46 -9.05 -14.33
C GLY A 66 8.22 -8.95 -13.46
N PHE A 67 7.06 -9.41 -13.93
CA PHE A 67 5.82 -9.43 -13.13
C PHE A 67 5.88 -10.45 -11.98
N ALA A 68 6.60 -11.56 -12.13
CA ALA A 68 6.85 -12.47 -11.01
C ALA A 68 7.58 -11.76 -9.86
N THR A 69 8.51 -10.84 -10.14
CA THR A 69 9.15 -10.03 -9.09
C THR A 69 8.16 -9.11 -8.35
N VAL A 70 7.12 -8.62 -9.03
CA VAL A 70 6.01 -7.92 -8.36
C VAL A 70 5.33 -8.88 -7.38
N GLY A 71 5.04 -10.10 -7.81
CA GLY A 71 4.49 -11.19 -7.00
C GLY A 71 5.33 -11.55 -5.77
N VAL A 72 6.66 -11.58 -5.92
CA VAL A 72 7.61 -11.86 -4.83
C VAL A 72 7.38 -10.90 -3.66
N SER A 73 7.17 -9.60 -3.91
CA SER A 73 6.90 -8.66 -2.81
C SER A 73 5.64 -9.01 -2.01
N PHE A 74 4.59 -9.52 -2.66
CA PHE A 74 3.37 -9.98 -1.97
C PHE A 74 3.60 -11.23 -1.15
N LEU A 75 4.42 -12.17 -1.65
CA LEU A 75 4.76 -13.40 -0.93
C LEU A 75 5.47 -13.10 0.40
N PHE A 76 6.28 -12.05 0.44
CA PHE A 76 7.03 -11.66 1.64
C PHE A 76 6.27 -10.72 2.58
N ARG A 77 5.12 -10.15 2.18
CA ARG A 77 4.28 -9.33 3.06
C ARG A 77 3.78 -10.07 4.31
N PRO A 78 3.27 -11.32 4.24
CA PRO A 78 2.89 -12.07 5.43
C PRO A 78 4.05 -12.25 6.42
N LEU A 79 5.26 -12.51 5.92
CA LEU A 79 6.47 -12.58 6.76
C LEU A 79 6.73 -11.22 7.42
N GLY A 80 6.65 -10.14 6.65
CA GLY A 80 6.71 -8.76 7.14
C GLY A 80 5.71 -8.47 8.26
N ALA A 81 4.45 -8.87 8.07
CA ALA A 81 3.38 -8.69 9.06
C ALA A 81 3.69 -9.46 10.36
N PHE A 82 4.18 -10.69 10.25
CA PHE A 82 4.60 -11.49 11.40
C PHE A 82 5.75 -10.84 12.16
N LEU A 83 6.81 -10.43 11.45
CA LEU A 83 7.98 -9.77 12.03
C LEU A 83 7.59 -8.43 12.67
N ALA A 84 6.76 -7.64 12.01
CA ALA A 84 6.29 -6.37 12.52
C ALA A 84 5.42 -6.52 13.78
N GLY A 85 4.59 -7.56 13.85
CA GLY A 85 3.86 -7.91 15.06
C GLY A 85 4.81 -8.29 16.20
N HIS A 86 5.71 -9.24 15.97
CA HIS A 86 6.65 -9.73 16.99
C HIS A 86 7.58 -8.61 17.51
N PHE A 87 8.20 -7.85 16.61
CA PHE A 87 9.07 -6.75 16.99
C PHE A 87 8.30 -5.53 17.50
N GLY A 88 7.06 -5.33 17.05
CA GLY A 88 6.19 -4.29 17.55
C GLY A 88 5.82 -4.52 19.01
N ASP A 89 5.61 -5.79 19.38
CA ASP A 89 5.35 -6.20 20.75
C ASP A 89 6.60 -6.08 21.66
N LYS A 90 7.80 -6.27 21.10
CA LYS A 90 9.07 -6.24 21.85
C LYS A 90 9.73 -4.85 21.95
N PHE A 91 9.74 -4.08 20.87
CA PHE A 91 10.47 -2.82 20.73
C PHE A 91 9.56 -1.59 20.61
N GLY A 92 8.24 -1.80 20.58
CA GLY A 92 7.23 -0.75 20.38
C GLY A 92 6.80 -0.63 18.93
N ARG A 93 5.49 -0.46 18.72
CA ARG A 93 4.87 -0.39 17.38
C ARG A 93 5.35 0.81 16.57
N LYS A 94 5.61 1.95 17.23
CA LYS A 94 6.11 3.15 16.56
C LYS A 94 7.51 2.94 15.98
N ALA A 95 8.42 2.29 16.72
CA ALA A 95 9.77 2.01 16.26
C ALA A 95 9.77 1.13 15.01
N VAL A 96 8.99 0.04 15.04
CA VAL A 96 8.85 -0.86 13.91
C VAL A 96 8.29 -0.16 12.68
N LEU A 97 7.21 0.64 12.84
CA LEU A 97 6.65 1.42 11.73
C LEU A 97 7.65 2.43 11.14
N MET A 98 8.58 2.98 11.92
CA MET A 98 9.63 3.83 11.36
C MET A 98 10.67 3.01 10.58
N TRP A 99 11.09 1.86 11.13
CA TRP A 99 12.07 1.00 10.46
C TRP A 99 11.54 0.46 9.13
N THR A 100 10.28 0.02 9.08
CA THR A 100 9.65 -0.48 7.86
C THR A 100 9.52 0.62 6.80
N LEU A 101 9.15 1.85 7.18
CA LEU A 101 9.12 2.99 6.26
C LEU A 101 10.49 3.30 5.67
N ILE A 102 11.54 3.37 6.51
CA ILE A 102 12.90 3.66 6.07
C ILE A 102 13.42 2.54 5.17
N LEU A 103 13.25 1.28 5.58
CA LEU A 103 13.69 0.12 4.81
C LEU A 103 13.00 0.05 3.45
N MET A 104 11.69 0.33 3.40
CA MET A 104 10.92 0.34 2.15
C MET A 104 11.46 1.38 1.19
N GLY A 105 11.50 2.65 1.59
CA GLY A 105 11.90 3.71 0.68
C GLY A 105 13.41 3.68 0.37
N ALA A 106 14.26 3.20 1.29
CA ALA A 106 15.67 2.96 1.00
C ALA A 106 15.82 1.89 -0.08
N ALA A 107 15.07 0.79 0.01
CA ALA A 107 15.05 -0.22 -1.04
C ALA A 107 14.55 0.36 -2.36
N THR A 108 13.51 1.19 -2.35
CA THR A 108 13.01 1.89 -3.55
C THR A 108 14.07 2.80 -4.17
N ALA A 109 14.73 3.64 -3.37
CA ALA A 109 15.78 4.54 -3.84
C ALA A 109 16.99 3.77 -4.39
N LEU A 110 17.35 2.65 -3.76
CA LEU A 110 18.43 1.77 -4.22
C LEU A 110 18.12 1.15 -5.58
N ILE A 111 16.85 0.84 -5.89
CA ILE A 111 16.45 0.41 -7.24
C ILE A 111 16.73 1.51 -8.27
N GLY A 112 16.50 2.78 -7.91
CA GLY A 112 16.78 3.92 -8.80
C GLY A 112 18.25 4.07 -9.19
N VAL A 113 19.18 3.69 -8.31
CA VAL A 113 20.63 3.71 -8.60
C VAL A 113 21.20 2.36 -9.02
N LEU A 114 20.38 1.32 -9.11
CA LEU A 114 20.84 -0.03 -9.40
C LEU A 114 21.41 -0.12 -10.83
N PRO A 115 22.64 -0.62 -11.03
CA PRO A 115 23.18 -0.86 -12.37
C PRO A 115 22.38 -1.94 -13.11
N ASP A 116 22.24 -1.79 -14.43
CA ASP A 116 21.53 -2.74 -15.28
C ASP A 116 22.38 -4.00 -15.62
N ALA A 117 21.77 -4.96 -16.31
CA ALA A 117 22.42 -6.21 -16.68
C ALA A 117 23.59 -6.04 -17.66
N ASN A 118 23.71 -4.92 -18.38
CA ASN A 118 24.90 -4.64 -19.19
C ASN A 118 26.10 -4.29 -18.31
N ALA A 119 25.86 -3.64 -17.16
CA ALA A 119 26.92 -3.20 -16.25
C ALA A 119 27.41 -4.31 -15.31
N ILE A 120 26.50 -5.10 -14.73
CA ILE A 120 26.83 -6.08 -13.68
C ILE A 120 26.29 -7.49 -13.95
N GLY A 121 25.77 -7.76 -15.15
CA GLY A 121 25.27 -9.09 -15.54
C GLY A 121 24.13 -9.59 -14.65
N ILE A 122 24.16 -10.89 -14.34
CA ILE A 122 23.11 -11.57 -13.54
C ILE A 122 22.95 -11.02 -12.12
N ALA A 123 23.94 -10.29 -11.60
CA ALA A 123 23.81 -9.63 -10.30
C ALA A 123 22.70 -8.57 -10.31
N ALA A 124 22.42 -7.92 -11.45
CA ALA A 124 21.38 -6.89 -11.56
C ALA A 124 19.98 -7.43 -11.22
N PRO A 125 19.44 -8.46 -11.89
CA PRO A 125 18.14 -9.02 -11.53
C PRO A 125 18.11 -9.64 -10.12
N ILE A 126 19.22 -10.22 -9.64
CA ILE A 126 19.29 -10.78 -8.27
C ILE A 126 19.14 -9.67 -7.23
N LEU A 127 19.91 -8.58 -7.36
CA LEU A 127 19.82 -7.43 -6.47
C LEU A 127 18.45 -6.76 -6.54
N LEU A 128 17.87 -6.65 -7.75
CA LEU A 128 16.50 -6.14 -7.93
C LEU A 128 15.49 -6.98 -7.13
N VAL A 129 15.57 -8.31 -7.24
CA VAL A 129 14.69 -9.23 -6.48
C VAL A 129 14.94 -9.11 -4.98
N LEU A 130 16.19 -9.01 -4.52
CA LEU A 130 16.50 -8.83 -3.09
C LEU A 130 15.92 -7.53 -2.54
N LEU A 131 16.08 -6.41 -3.25
CA LEU A 131 15.45 -5.13 -2.88
C LEU A 131 13.93 -5.28 -2.85
N ARG A 132 13.35 -6.07 -3.76
CA ARG A 132 11.92 -6.32 -3.81
C ARG A 132 11.40 -7.17 -2.66
N ILE A 133 12.20 -8.13 -2.19
CA ILE A 133 11.93 -8.89 -0.96
C ILE A 133 11.92 -7.95 0.25
N LEU A 134 12.91 -7.06 0.37
CA LEU A 134 12.98 -6.08 1.46
C LEU A 134 11.75 -5.16 1.47
N GLN A 135 11.33 -4.65 0.30
CA GLN A 135 10.09 -3.87 0.18
C GLN A 135 8.86 -4.67 0.63
N GLY A 136 8.77 -5.95 0.23
CA GLY A 136 7.67 -6.85 0.62
C GLY A 136 7.59 -7.05 2.13
N ILE A 137 8.74 -7.32 2.78
CA ILE A 137 8.84 -7.47 4.24
C ILE A 137 8.43 -6.17 4.93
N SER A 138 8.93 -5.01 4.48
CA SER A 138 8.56 -3.72 5.06
C SER A 138 7.05 -3.46 4.99
N ALA A 139 6.45 -3.64 3.82
CA ALA A 139 5.04 -3.32 3.59
C ALA A 139 4.08 -4.20 4.43
N GLY A 140 4.50 -5.40 4.82
CA GLY A 140 3.66 -6.33 5.59
C GLY A 140 3.15 -5.77 6.92
N GLY A 141 3.95 -4.95 7.61
CA GLY A 141 3.58 -4.37 8.91
C GLY A 141 2.83 -3.03 8.84
N GLU A 142 2.86 -2.38 7.69
CA GLU A 142 2.52 -0.96 7.54
C GLU A 142 1.02 -0.70 7.55
N TRP A 143 0.30 -1.41 6.67
CA TRP A 143 -1.14 -1.19 6.48
C TRP A 143 -1.96 -1.54 7.73
N GLY A 144 -1.65 -2.68 8.37
CA GLY A 144 -2.35 -3.12 9.58
C GLY A 144 -2.20 -2.13 10.73
N GLY A 145 -0.99 -1.59 10.92
CA GLY A 145 -0.73 -0.54 11.90
C GLY A 145 -1.49 0.76 11.60
N ALA A 146 -1.48 1.19 10.33
CA ALA A 146 -2.17 2.41 9.89
C ALA A 146 -3.69 2.35 10.10
N VAL A 147 -4.33 1.24 9.72
CA VAL A 147 -5.79 1.04 9.91
C VAL A 147 -6.13 1.02 11.40
N LEU A 148 -5.33 0.32 12.21
CA LEU A 148 -5.56 0.25 13.64
C LEU A 148 -5.45 1.63 14.29
N MET A 149 -4.38 2.38 13.98
CA MET A 149 -4.21 3.76 14.47
C MET A 149 -5.39 4.65 14.07
N ALA A 150 -5.85 4.58 12.82
CA ALA A 150 -6.99 5.37 12.37
C ALA A 150 -8.28 5.03 13.14
N VAL A 151 -8.58 3.75 13.35
CA VAL A 151 -9.83 3.29 13.97
C VAL A 151 -9.81 3.41 15.51
N GLU A 152 -8.64 3.33 16.14
CA GLU A 152 -8.45 3.54 17.59
C GLU A 152 -8.59 5.01 17.97
N HIS A 153 -8.18 5.94 17.11
CA HIS A 153 -8.32 7.39 17.35
C HIS A 153 -9.67 7.95 16.87
N ALA A 154 -10.51 7.12 16.26
CA ALA A 154 -11.78 7.54 15.69
C ALA A 154 -12.87 7.72 16.76
N PRO A 155 -13.72 8.76 16.64
CA PRO A 155 -14.97 8.82 17.41
C PRO A 155 -15.82 7.57 17.17
N LYS A 156 -16.54 7.09 18.19
CA LYS A 156 -17.36 5.86 18.09
C LYS A 156 -18.28 5.80 16.86
N ALA A 157 -18.90 6.93 16.51
CA ALA A 157 -19.83 7.06 15.37
C ALA A 157 -19.16 7.34 14.02
N LYS A 158 -17.82 7.42 13.94
CA LYS A 158 -17.07 7.78 12.72
C LYS A 158 -15.96 6.79 12.40
N ARG A 159 -16.07 5.55 12.88
CA ARG A 159 -15.00 4.55 12.74
C ARG A 159 -14.88 4.05 11.29
N GLY A 160 -15.96 4.06 10.53
CA GLY A 160 -15.99 3.72 9.11
C GLY A 160 -15.21 4.71 8.26
N ILE A 161 -15.48 6.01 8.38
CA ILE A 161 -14.76 7.02 7.59
C ILE A 161 -13.29 7.16 8.00
N PHE A 162 -12.95 6.97 9.28
CA PHE A 162 -11.56 6.92 9.73
C PHE A 162 -10.85 5.66 9.23
N GLY A 163 -11.51 4.50 9.27
CA GLY A 163 -10.97 3.26 8.70
C GLY A 163 -10.81 3.30 7.17
N ALA A 164 -11.57 4.15 6.49
CA ALA A 164 -11.41 4.41 5.06
C ALA A 164 -10.19 5.28 4.73
N ALA A 165 -9.66 6.05 5.70
CA ALA A 165 -8.57 6.99 5.44
C ALA A 165 -7.29 6.33 4.87
N PRO A 166 -6.75 5.24 5.44
CA PRO A 166 -5.62 4.53 4.82
C PRO A 166 -5.95 4.06 3.39
N GLN A 167 -7.18 3.62 3.13
CA GLN A 167 -7.60 3.09 1.83
C GLN A 167 -7.60 4.15 0.73
N ILE A 168 -7.78 5.43 1.07
CA ILE A 168 -7.67 6.56 0.13
C ILE A 168 -6.22 6.75 -0.33
N GLY A 169 -5.23 6.35 0.48
CA GLY A 169 -3.84 6.46 0.11
C GLY A 169 -3.48 5.64 -1.14
N VAL A 170 -4.18 4.53 -1.38
CA VAL A 170 -3.89 3.67 -2.53
C VAL A 170 -4.14 4.34 -3.89
N PRO A 171 -5.36 4.86 -4.19
CA PRO A 171 -5.60 5.59 -5.44
C PRO A 171 -4.76 6.88 -5.54
N LEU A 172 -4.45 7.55 -4.43
CA LEU A 172 -3.52 8.68 -4.46
C LEU A 172 -2.11 8.26 -4.88
N GLY A 173 -1.61 7.14 -4.35
CA GLY A 173 -0.32 6.56 -4.72
C GLY A 173 -0.26 6.22 -6.21
N LEU A 174 -1.34 5.63 -6.74
CA LEU A 174 -1.47 5.32 -8.17
C LEU A 174 -1.42 6.58 -9.04
N LEU A 175 -2.17 7.62 -8.67
CA LEU A 175 -2.22 8.88 -9.44
C LEU A 175 -0.87 9.58 -9.43
N ILE A 176 -0.20 9.66 -8.28
CA ILE A 176 1.13 10.29 -8.18
C ILE A 176 2.17 9.48 -8.95
N ALA A 177 2.18 8.14 -8.81
CA ALA A 177 3.10 7.28 -9.54
C ALA A 177 2.91 7.42 -11.06
N SER A 178 1.66 7.35 -11.53
CA SER A 178 1.33 7.49 -12.95
C SER A 178 1.69 8.88 -13.48
N GLY A 179 1.39 9.94 -12.72
CA GLY A 179 1.71 11.31 -13.10
C GLY A 179 3.22 11.56 -13.19
N VAL A 180 3.99 11.09 -12.21
CA VAL A 180 5.46 11.20 -12.22
C VAL A 180 6.06 10.42 -13.39
N MET A 181 5.61 9.19 -13.64
CA MET A 181 6.05 8.39 -14.78
C MET A 181 5.72 9.07 -16.11
N ALA A 182 4.52 9.64 -16.26
CA ALA A 182 4.12 10.36 -17.45
C ALA A 182 4.96 11.62 -17.68
N ILE A 183 5.23 12.40 -16.63
CA ILE A 183 6.12 13.56 -16.70
C ILE A 183 7.52 13.12 -17.15
N MET A 184 8.07 12.04 -16.58
CA MET A 184 9.38 11.55 -16.98
C MET A 184 9.42 11.03 -18.42
N ALA A 185 8.34 10.44 -18.92
CA ALA A 185 8.23 10.03 -20.32
C ALA A 185 8.23 11.23 -21.28
N LEU A 186 7.74 12.40 -20.85
CA LEU A 186 7.79 13.65 -21.63
C LEU A 186 9.16 14.34 -21.54
N VAL A 187 9.77 14.34 -20.35
CA VAL A 187 11.06 15.00 -20.09
C VAL A 187 12.24 14.23 -20.69
N ALA A 188 12.17 12.90 -20.67
CA ALA A 188 13.22 12.00 -21.14
C ALA A 188 12.63 10.95 -22.10
N PRO A 189 12.22 11.32 -23.33
CA PRO A 189 11.61 10.38 -24.27
C PRO A 189 12.63 9.43 -24.92
N GLY A 190 12.16 8.28 -25.39
CA GLY A 190 12.97 7.30 -26.13
C GLY A 190 14.11 6.70 -25.30
N ASP A 191 15.32 6.67 -25.85
CA ASP A 191 16.52 6.09 -25.20
C ASP A 191 16.91 6.82 -23.91
N GLN A 192 16.51 8.10 -23.76
CA GLN A 192 16.71 8.83 -22.52
C GLN A 192 15.88 8.23 -21.37
N PHE A 193 14.68 7.73 -21.67
CA PHE A 193 13.84 7.08 -20.68
C PHE A 193 14.52 5.82 -20.15
N LEU A 194 15.08 5.01 -21.06
CA LEU A 194 15.76 3.75 -20.76
C LEU A 194 17.08 3.93 -20.01
N SER A 195 17.82 5.01 -20.32
CA SER A 195 19.11 5.29 -19.68
C SER A 195 18.97 5.85 -18.26
N TRP A 196 18.15 6.89 -18.07
CA TRP A 196 18.04 7.56 -16.78
C TRP A 196 16.62 8.00 -16.38
N GLY A 197 15.72 8.23 -17.34
CA GLY A 197 14.38 8.77 -17.06
C GLY A 197 13.57 7.92 -16.09
N TRP A 198 13.64 6.59 -16.21
CA TRP A 198 12.95 5.66 -15.30
C TRP A 198 13.50 5.68 -13.87
N ARG A 199 14.72 6.18 -13.63
CA ARG A 199 15.38 6.16 -12.31
C ARG A 199 14.83 7.24 -11.37
N ILE A 200 14.46 8.40 -11.92
CA ILE A 200 14.01 9.58 -11.15
C ILE A 200 12.79 9.28 -10.26
N PRO A 201 11.72 8.60 -10.72
CA PRO A 201 10.60 8.22 -9.88
C PRO A 201 11.01 7.41 -8.64
N PHE A 202 11.98 6.51 -8.76
CA PHE A 202 12.49 5.73 -7.62
C PHE A 202 13.28 6.60 -6.64
N LEU A 203 14.09 7.54 -7.14
CA LEU A 203 14.85 8.46 -6.31
C LEU A 203 13.96 9.45 -5.55
N LEU A 204 12.81 9.83 -6.12
CA LEU A 204 11.82 10.66 -5.42
C LEU A 204 11.25 9.98 -4.17
N SER A 205 11.35 8.66 -4.05
CA SER A 205 10.99 7.94 -2.82
C SER A 205 11.79 8.44 -1.61
N VAL A 206 13.01 8.96 -1.78
CA VAL A 206 13.78 9.59 -0.67
C VAL A 206 13.00 10.75 -0.05
N VAL A 207 12.37 11.60 -0.87
CA VAL A 207 11.54 12.72 -0.39
C VAL A 207 10.32 12.17 0.37
N LEU A 208 9.71 11.10 -0.14
CA LEU A 208 8.56 10.46 0.47
C LEU A 208 8.89 9.81 1.82
N ILE A 209 10.09 9.24 1.98
CA ILE A 209 10.59 8.76 3.27
C ILE A 209 10.70 9.91 4.26
N VAL A 210 11.29 11.05 3.86
CA VAL A 210 11.45 12.22 4.73
C VAL A 210 10.09 12.74 5.20
N VAL A 211 9.14 12.87 4.27
CA VAL A 211 7.76 13.28 4.58
C VAL A 211 7.09 12.27 5.50
N GLY A 212 7.15 10.98 5.16
CA GLY A 212 6.57 9.91 5.98
C GLY A 212 7.17 9.85 7.39
N TYR A 213 8.49 10.00 7.51
CA TYR A 213 9.19 10.02 8.78
C TYR A 213 8.76 11.21 9.63
N TYR A 214 8.73 12.41 9.05
CA TYR A 214 8.32 13.62 9.75
C TYR A 214 6.87 13.52 10.26
N VAL A 215 5.99 12.99 9.43
CA VAL A 215 4.58 12.82 9.75
C VAL A 215 4.38 11.76 10.84
N ARG A 216 5.10 10.63 10.79
CA ARG A 216 5.03 9.55 11.79
C ARG A 216 5.70 9.88 13.11
N ARG A 217 6.77 10.67 13.12
CA ARG A 217 7.44 11.09 14.35
C ARG A 217 6.47 11.81 15.30
N ARG A 218 5.49 12.53 14.74
CA ARG A 218 4.47 13.31 15.47
C ARG A 218 3.26 12.51 15.95
N VAL A 219 3.15 11.23 15.60
CA VAL A 219 2.09 10.36 16.11
C VAL A 219 2.57 9.78 17.45
N GLU A 220 1.80 10.00 18.51
CA GLU A 220 2.03 9.42 19.83
C GLU A 220 1.72 7.91 19.81
N GLU A 221 2.35 7.13 20.70
CA GLU A 221 2.02 5.70 20.80
C GLU A 221 0.56 5.51 21.23
N SER A 222 -0.06 4.42 20.77
CA SER A 222 -1.45 4.13 21.10
C SER A 222 -1.61 4.01 22.63
N PRO A 223 -2.57 4.71 23.26
CA PRO A 223 -2.82 4.65 24.71
C PRO A 223 -3.02 3.23 25.26
N VAL A 224 -3.55 2.33 24.43
CA VAL A 224 -3.75 0.91 24.77
C VAL A 224 -2.43 0.19 25.02
N PHE A 225 -1.38 0.59 24.31
CA PHE A 225 -0.07 -0.04 24.40
C PHE A 225 0.68 0.42 25.65
N THR A 226 0.53 1.69 26.01
CA THR A 226 1.03 2.23 27.28
C THR A 226 0.36 1.53 28.47
N GLU A 227 -0.97 1.35 28.42
CA GLU A 227 -1.70 0.62 29.47
C GLU A 227 -1.33 -0.89 29.55
N LEU A 228 -1.13 -1.57 28.41
CA LEU A 228 -0.70 -2.97 28.40
C LEU A 228 0.74 -3.14 28.92
N ALA A 229 1.63 -2.22 28.56
CA ALA A 229 3.01 -2.20 29.05
C ALA A 229 3.06 -1.99 30.58
N GLU A 230 2.18 -1.14 31.11
CA GLU A 230 2.02 -0.91 32.55
C GLU A 230 1.46 -2.12 33.30
N ARG A 231 0.58 -2.91 32.67
CA ARG A 231 -0.05 -4.08 33.31
C ARG A 231 0.88 -5.29 33.48
N LYS A 232 2.09 -5.30 32.91
CA LYS A 232 3.03 -6.47 32.94
C LYS A 232 2.36 -7.82 32.63
N GLU A 233 1.25 -7.83 31.88
CA GLU A 233 0.63 -9.07 31.45
C GLU A 233 1.48 -9.60 30.30
N ALA A 234 2.43 -10.48 30.63
CA ALA A 234 3.16 -11.28 29.67
C ALA A 234 2.19 -12.27 29.00
N ALA A 235 1.32 -11.74 28.13
CA ALA A 235 0.40 -12.56 27.37
C ALA A 235 1.21 -13.39 26.37
N SER A 236 1.22 -14.70 26.60
CA SER A 236 1.70 -15.74 25.69
C SER A 236 1.42 -15.39 24.23
N MET A 237 2.42 -15.57 23.34
CA MET A 237 2.39 -15.21 21.91
C MET A 237 0.98 -15.16 21.28
N PRO A 238 0.38 -13.96 21.15
CA PRO A 238 -1.01 -13.79 20.69
C PRO A 238 -1.27 -14.39 19.31
N ILE A 239 -0.27 -14.35 18.42
CA ILE A 239 -0.34 -14.90 17.06
C ILE A 239 -0.54 -16.42 17.08
N VAL A 240 0.20 -17.15 17.91
CA VAL A 240 0.08 -18.62 17.97
C VAL A 240 -1.29 -19.03 18.52
N GLN A 241 -1.83 -18.28 19.49
CA GLN A 241 -3.19 -18.52 19.97
C GLN A 241 -4.25 -18.22 18.90
N LEU A 242 -4.09 -17.14 18.13
CA LEU A 242 -5.00 -16.80 17.04
C LEU A 242 -5.11 -17.92 16.01
N PHE A 243 -3.96 -18.43 15.52
CA PHE A 243 -3.96 -19.52 14.54
C PHE A 243 -4.43 -20.85 15.14
N ARG A 244 -4.16 -21.14 16.41
CA ARG A 244 -4.64 -22.36 17.06
C ARG A 244 -6.15 -22.36 17.30
N LYS A 245 -6.73 -21.24 17.74
CA LYS A 245 -8.14 -21.16 18.15
C LYS A 245 -9.08 -20.69 17.05
N HIS A 246 -8.57 -19.97 16.04
CA HIS A 246 -9.40 -19.25 15.07
C HIS A 246 -8.95 -19.43 13.60
N LEU A 247 -8.25 -20.54 13.27
CA LEU A 247 -7.74 -20.79 11.91
C LEU A 247 -8.79 -20.61 10.82
N LEU A 248 -10.00 -21.17 11.02
CA LEU A 248 -11.08 -21.08 10.04
C LEU A 248 -11.49 -19.61 9.77
N LEU A 249 -11.59 -18.79 10.82
CA LEU A 249 -11.91 -17.37 10.68
C LEU A 249 -10.81 -16.61 9.96
N VAL A 250 -9.54 -16.94 10.23
CA VAL A 250 -8.39 -16.35 9.53
C VAL A 250 -8.43 -16.68 8.04
N VAL A 251 -8.68 -17.94 7.69
CA VAL A 251 -8.77 -18.38 6.29
C VAL A 251 -9.94 -17.73 5.57
N ILE A 252 -11.12 -17.67 6.19
CA ILE A 252 -12.29 -16.99 5.62
C ILE A 252 -11.98 -15.51 5.39
N ALA A 253 -11.43 -14.81 6.39
CA ALA A 253 -11.07 -13.40 6.25
C ALA A 253 -10.04 -13.17 5.12
N ALA A 254 -9.03 -14.06 5.01
CA ALA A 254 -8.02 -13.99 3.96
C ALA A 254 -8.63 -14.19 2.56
N LEU A 255 -9.51 -15.18 2.38
CA LEU A 255 -10.16 -15.46 1.09
C LEU A 255 -11.10 -14.34 0.65
N VAL A 256 -11.88 -13.82 1.59
CA VAL A 256 -12.74 -12.67 1.34
C VAL A 256 -11.88 -11.47 0.92
N PHE A 257 -10.80 -11.18 1.64
CA PHE A 257 -9.91 -10.07 1.27
C PHE A 257 -9.21 -10.30 -0.08
N ALA A 258 -8.83 -11.54 -0.38
CA ALA A 258 -8.22 -11.93 -1.66
C ALA A 258 -9.16 -11.66 -2.84
N GLY A 259 -10.45 -12.00 -2.72
CA GLY A 259 -11.44 -11.75 -3.78
C GLY A 259 -11.61 -10.25 -4.09
N ASN A 260 -11.66 -9.40 -3.06
CA ASN A 260 -11.70 -7.94 -3.24
C ASN A 260 -10.43 -7.41 -3.92
N ASN A 261 -9.25 -7.88 -3.50
CA ASN A 261 -7.99 -7.43 -4.07
C ASN A 261 -7.78 -7.92 -5.50
N ALA A 262 -8.24 -9.12 -5.85
CA ALA A 262 -8.13 -9.66 -7.21
C ALA A 262 -8.76 -8.71 -8.24
N VAL A 263 -9.99 -8.22 -7.97
CA VAL A 263 -10.67 -7.25 -8.87
C VAL A 263 -9.92 -5.93 -8.96
N GLY A 264 -9.40 -5.43 -7.83
CA GLY A 264 -8.57 -4.22 -7.80
C GLY A 264 -7.30 -4.35 -8.64
N TYR A 265 -6.57 -5.47 -8.51
CA TYR A 265 -5.35 -5.73 -9.26
C TYR A 265 -5.58 -6.07 -10.73
N MET A 266 -6.73 -6.63 -11.11
CA MET A 266 -7.05 -6.78 -12.54
C MET A 266 -7.14 -5.41 -13.23
N THR A 267 -7.73 -4.42 -12.55
CA THR A 267 -7.89 -3.05 -13.07
C THR A 267 -6.59 -2.24 -12.99
N THR A 268 -5.85 -2.33 -11.88
CA THR A 268 -4.68 -1.47 -11.62
C THR A 268 -3.34 -2.14 -11.94
N GLY A 269 -3.31 -3.46 -12.07
CA GLY A 269 -2.09 -4.27 -12.24
C GLY A 269 -1.72 -4.58 -13.69
N GLY A 270 -2.37 -3.94 -14.68
CA GLY A 270 -1.99 -4.07 -16.09
C GLY A 270 -2.78 -5.10 -16.90
N TYR A 271 -3.58 -5.97 -16.26
CA TYR A 271 -4.34 -7.01 -16.97
C TYR A 271 -5.39 -6.41 -17.91
N ILE A 272 -6.25 -5.50 -17.43
CA ILE A 272 -7.27 -4.86 -18.28
C ILE A 272 -6.60 -4.09 -19.43
N GLN A 273 -5.51 -3.39 -19.15
CA GLN A 273 -4.75 -2.62 -20.14
C GLN A 273 -4.17 -3.54 -21.22
N GLY A 274 -3.53 -4.64 -20.80
CA GLY A 274 -2.98 -5.64 -21.71
C GLY A 274 -4.05 -6.32 -22.54
N TYR A 275 -5.15 -6.76 -21.92
CA TYR A 275 -6.26 -7.42 -22.60
C TYR A 275 -6.98 -6.49 -23.60
N ALA A 276 -7.24 -5.25 -23.21
CA ALA A 276 -7.96 -4.28 -24.03
C ALA A 276 -7.13 -3.79 -25.22
N THR A 277 -5.82 -3.60 -25.03
CA THR A 277 -4.96 -2.90 -26.02
C THR A 277 -4.07 -3.84 -26.83
N ASN A 278 -4.14 -5.16 -26.60
CA ASN A 278 -3.38 -6.13 -27.38
C ASN A 278 -3.81 -6.07 -28.87
N PRO A 279 -2.89 -5.76 -29.81
CA PRO A 279 -3.19 -5.71 -31.24
C PRO A 279 -3.66 -7.06 -31.82
N GLU A 280 -3.20 -8.16 -31.22
CA GLU A 280 -3.59 -9.53 -31.58
C GLU A 280 -4.80 -10.03 -30.78
N GLY A 281 -5.28 -9.24 -29.82
CA GLY A 281 -6.39 -9.59 -28.94
C GLY A 281 -7.77 -9.36 -29.56
N ALA A 282 -8.82 -9.68 -28.81
CA ALA A 282 -10.20 -9.53 -29.26
C ALA A 282 -10.68 -8.06 -29.34
N LEU A 283 -10.20 -7.20 -28.43
CA LEU A 283 -10.70 -5.83 -28.27
C LEU A 283 -9.97 -4.78 -29.11
N LYS A 284 -8.63 -4.91 -29.25
CA LYS A 284 -7.77 -4.04 -30.09
C LYS A 284 -8.00 -2.54 -29.88
N LEU A 285 -8.33 -2.13 -28.65
CA LEU A 285 -8.61 -0.74 -28.33
C LEU A 285 -7.32 0.09 -28.33
N GLU A 286 -7.45 1.35 -28.68
CA GLU A 286 -6.34 2.30 -28.57
C GLU A 286 -5.89 2.46 -27.11
N ARG A 287 -4.57 2.57 -26.90
CA ARG A 287 -3.98 2.66 -25.56
C ARG A 287 -4.41 3.91 -24.80
N GLY A 288 -4.53 5.05 -25.48
CA GLY A 288 -4.86 6.33 -24.87
C GLY A 288 -6.20 6.30 -24.11
N PRO A 289 -7.33 6.00 -24.78
CA PRO A 289 -8.64 5.90 -24.13
C PRO A 289 -8.68 4.91 -22.97
N VAL A 290 -8.02 3.76 -23.08
CA VAL A 290 -7.96 2.75 -22.01
C VAL A 290 -7.22 3.29 -20.78
N LEU A 291 -6.10 4.00 -20.97
CA LEU A 291 -5.37 4.62 -19.87
C LEU A 291 -6.20 5.71 -19.18
N TRP A 292 -6.94 6.53 -19.93
CA TRP A 292 -7.86 7.52 -19.37
C TRP A 292 -9.01 6.88 -18.57
N ALA A 293 -9.56 5.77 -19.06
CA ALA A 293 -10.59 5.02 -18.33
C ALA A 293 -10.05 4.46 -17.01
N VAL A 294 -8.83 3.93 -17.01
CA VAL A 294 -8.16 3.43 -15.79
C VAL A 294 -7.89 4.58 -14.82
N ALA A 295 -7.39 5.72 -15.30
CA ALA A 295 -7.18 6.91 -14.46
C ALA A 295 -8.50 7.40 -13.85
N GLY A 296 -9.59 7.42 -14.63
CA GLY A 296 -10.94 7.71 -14.16
C GLY A 296 -11.42 6.71 -13.10
N SER A 297 -11.12 5.43 -13.26
CA SER A 297 -11.44 4.39 -12.27
C SER A 297 -10.76 4.62 -10.92
N ALA A 298 -9.53 5.17 -10.90
CA ALA A 298 -8.83 5.52 -9.67
C ALA A 298 -9.52 6.66 -8.91
N VAL A 299 -10.09 7.63 -9.63
CA VAL A 299 -10.90 8.70 -9.03
C VAL A 299 -12.21 8.13 -8.49
N THR A 300 -12.89 7.26 -9.24
CA THR A 300 -14.11 6.59 -8.77
C THR A 300 -13.82 5.72 -7.54
N TRP A 301 -12.66 5.05 -7.48
CA TRP A 301 -12.21 4.30 -6.32
C TRP A 301 -12.01 5.19 -5.09
N LEU A 302 -11.36 6.35 -5.24
CA LEU A 302 -11.19 7.32 -4.18
C LEU A 302 -12.54 7.76 -3.59
N LEU A 303 -13.48 8.15 -4.46
CA LEU A 303 -14.80 8.64 -4.06
C LEU A 303 -15.66 7.54 -3.44
N SER A 304 -15.70 6.36 -4.05
CA SER A 304 -16.47 5.21 -3.55
C SER A 304 -15.96 4.74 -2.19
N THR A 305 -14.64 4.78 -1.94
CA THR A 305 -14.05 4.45 -0.63
C THR A 305 -14.52 5.41 0.46
N LEU A 306 -14.55 6.71 0.17
CA LEU A 306 -15.05 7.73 1.09
C LEU A 306 -16.54 7.57 1.38
N VAL A 307 -17.34 7.38 0.32
CA VAL A 307 -18.79 7.18 0.43
C VAL A 307 -19.09 5.90 1.20
N ALA A 308 -18.41 4.79 0.91
CA ALA A 308 -18.58 3.53 1.63
C ALA A 308 -18.22 3.64 3.11
N GLY A 309 -17.15 4.38 3.45
CA GLY A 309 -16.78 4.67 4.84
C GLY A 309 -17.89 5.42 5.59
N TRP A 310 -18.49 6.42 4.95
CA TRP A 310 -19.61 7.18 5.51
C TRP A 310 -20.91 6.37 5.60
N ILE A 311 -21.23 5.57 4.58
CA ILE A 311 -22.40 4.67 4.58
C ILE A 311 -22.25 3.66 5.71
N SER A 312 -21.05 3.11 5.90
CA SER A 312 -20.75 2.15 6.97
C SER A 312 -20.98 2.72 8.37
N ASP A 313 -20.82 4.02 8.56
CA ASP A 313 -21.11 4.69 9.82
C ASP A 313 -22.62 4.87 10.06
N ARG A 314 -23.46 4.80 9.01
CA ARG A 314 -24.92 4.97 9.10
C ARG A 314 -25.72 3.67 9.13
N ILE A 315 -25.45 2.75 8.20
CA ILE A 315 -26.24 1.50 8.04
C ILE A 315 -25.56 0.29 8.70
N GLY A 316 -24.38 0.50 9.28
CA GLY A 316 -23.58 -0.54 9.93
C GLY A 316 -22.65 -1.29 8.98
N ARG A 317 -21.48 -1.68 9.51
CA ARG A 317 -20.37 -2.29 8.76
C ARG A 317 -20.75 -3.59 8.05
N ARG A 318 -21.50 -4.47 8.73
CA ARG A 318 -21.94 -5.75 8.16
C ARG A 318 -22.81 -5.53 6.92
N THR A 319 -23.80 -4.65 7.03
CA THR A 319 -24.72 -4.33 5.94
C THR A 319 -23.97 -3.74 4.75
N THR A 320 -23.09 -2.76 4.99
CA THR A 320 -22.26 -2.16 3.93
C THR A 320 -21.37 -3.19 3.25
N TYR A 321 -20.79 -4.12 4.02
CA TYR A 321 -19.95 -5.18 3.48
C TYR A 321 -20.72 -6.13 2.58
N ILE A 322 -21.92 -6.57 3.00
CA ILE A 322 -22.79 -7.44 2.20
C ILE A 322 -23.22 -6.74 0.91
N VAL A 323 -23.63 -5.48 0.99
CA VAL A 323 -24.01 -4.67 -0.19
C VAL A 323 -22.84 -4.60 -1.18
N GLY A 324 -21.62 -4.36 -0.70
CA GLY A 324 -20.42 -4.33 -1.56
C GLY A 324 -20.19 -5.64 -2.32
N TRP A 325 -20.30 -6.79 -1.64
CA TRP A 325 -20.17 -8.09 -2.28
C TRP A 325 -21.30 -8.41 -3.26
N VAL A 326 -22.54 -8.04 -2.95
CA VAL A 326 -23.67 -8.21 -3.87
C VAL A 326 -23.48 -7.36 -5.13
N LEU A 327 -23.04 -6.11 -4.98
CA LEU A 327 -22.73 -5.25 -6.12
C LEU A 327 -21.58 -5.79 -6.98
N GLN A 328 -20.60 -6.46 -6.37
CA GLN A 328 -19.47 -7.06 -7.08
C GLN A 328 -19.84 -8.33 -7.87
N LEU A 329 -20.94 -9.01 -7.50
CA LEU A 329 -21.42 -10.19 -8.22
C LEU A 329 -22.12 -9.86 -9.55
N VAL A 330 -22.56 -8.61 -9.72
CA VAL A 330 -23.28 -8.10 -10.90
C VAL A 330 -22.30 -7.44 -11.86
#